data_AF-A0A100W4Z0-F1
#
_entry.id   AF-A0A100W4Z0-F1
#
_cell.length_a   1.000
_cell.length_b   1.000
_cell.length_c   1.000
_cell.angle_alpha   90.00
_cell.angle_beta   90.00
_cell.angle_gamma   90.00
#
_symmetry.space_group_name_H-M   'P 1'
#
loop_
_entity.id
_entity.type
_entity.pdbx_description
1 polymer ?
#
loop_
_entity_poly.entity_id
_entity_poly.type
_entity_poly.pdbx_seq_one_letter_code
_entity_poly.pdbx_strand_id
1 'polypeptide(L)'
;MDVDHPEQDQRWDTRQRNETETERLDRNWASLLQELRVTQTGVQLLTGFLLTLPFQQRFGVLDERMRIVYLATVGASVAATVLLIAPVGMHRLLFRRHRLAVLVAAAHRCAYTGLILLGVALVGVTVIVFDSVAGGTVALIAGAVALVMFALFWLAVPLFMRTGEVQPPTP
;
A
#
# COMPACT_ATOMS: atom_id res chain seq x y z
N MET A 1 -19.08 -1.19 23.12
CA MET A 1 -17.61 -1.10 23.19
C MET A 1 -17.30 0.33 22.83
N ASP A 2 -16.93 1.09 23.85
CA ASP A 2 -16.75 2.54 23.83
C ASP A 2 -15.35 2.83 23.28
N VAL A 3 -15.26 3.52 22.14
CA VAL A 3 -14.03 3.66 21.34
C VAL A 3 -13.46 5.08 21.44
N ASP A 4 -14.04 5.94 22.29
CA ASP A 4 -13.83 7.38 22.19
C ASP A 4 -12.61 7.92 22.97
N HIS A 5 -11.85 7.08 23.68
CA HIS A 5 -10.69 7.50 24.49
C HIS A 5 -9.42 6.65 24.26
N PRO A 6 -8.65 6.89 23.17
CA PRO A 6 -7.44 6.12 22.86
C PRO A 6 -6.36 6.22 23.94
N GLU A 7 -6.32 7.30 24.73
CA GLU A 7 -5.37 7.45 25.84
C GLU A 7 -5.73 6.59 27.07
N GLN A 8 -7.02 6.30 27.28
CA GLN A 8 -7.47 5.48 28.40
C GLN A 8 -7.31 3.99 28.09
N ASP A 9 -7.57 3.58 26.84
CA ASP A 9 -7.22 2.23 26.35
C ASP A 9 -5.71 1.98 26.44
N GLN A 10 -4.89 2.97 26.07
CA GLN A 10 -3.44 2.89 26.21
C GLN A 10 -2.98 2.77 27.67
N ARG A 11 -3.60 3.51 28.60
CA ARG A 11 -3.27 3.42 30.04
C ARG A 11 -3.78 2.12 30.68
N TRP A 12 -4.91 1.58 30.23
CA TRP A 12 -5.45 0.30 30.70
C TRP A 12 -4.58 -0.88 30.23
N ASP A 13 -4.16 -0.90 28.96
CA ASP A 13 -3.31 -1.96 28.40
C ASP A 13 -1.90 -1.92 29.02
N THR A 14 -1.36 -0.72 29.28
CA THR A 14 -0.07 -0.54 30.00
C THR A 14 -0.16 -1.08 31.44
N ARG A 15 -1.26 -0.83 32.15
CA ARG A 15 -1.47 -1.29 33.54
C ARG A 15 -1.82 -2.77 33.64
N GLN A 16 -2.47 -3.36 32.64
CA GLN A 16 -2.79 -4.80 32.64
C GLN A 16 -1.60 -5.67 32.21
N ARG A 17 -0.70 -5.18 31.34
CA ARG A 17 0.35 -6.02 30.71
C ARG A 17 1.79 -5.75 31.16
N ASN A 18 2.09 -4.64 31.87
CA ASN A 18 3.45 -4.25 32.27
C ASN A 18 4.46 -4.19 31.09
N GLU A 19 4.03 -3.71 29.92
CA GLU A 19 4.86 -3.72 28.72
C GLU A 19 5.73 -2.45 28.58
N THR A 20 6.99 -2.62 28.18
CA THR A 20 7.92 -1.51 27.89
C THR A 20 7.62 -0.85 26.54
N GLU A 21 8.02 0.42 26.36
CA GLU A 21 7.83 1.15 25.09
C GLU A 21 8.48 0.43 23.89
N THR A 22 9.61 -0.25 24.13
CA THR A 22 10.31 -1.08 23.14
C THR A 22 9.52 -2.32 22.74
N GLU A 23 8.91 -3.02 23.70
CA GLU A 23 8.07 -4.19 23.41
C GLU A 23 6.80 -3.80 22.63
N ARG A 24 6.20 -2.65 22.96
CA ARG A 24 5.05 -2.11 22.23
C ARG A 24 5.39 -1.80 20.76
N LEU A 25 6.56 -1.20 20.51
CA LEU A 25 7.03 -0.92 19.14
C LEU A 25 7.30 -2.21 18.35
N ASP A 26 7.86 -3.24 19.00
CA ASP A 26 8.11 -4.53 18.37
C ASP A 26 6.80 -5.26 18.01
N ARG A 27 5.78 -5.21 18.89
CA ARG A 27 4.45 -5.73 18.59
C ARG A 27 3.76 -5.00 17.44
N ASN A 28 3.76 -3.67 17.46
CA ASN A 28 3.20 -2.87 16.36
C ASN A 28 3.90 -3.15 15.03
N TRP A 29 5.23 -3.33 15.08
CA TRP A 29 6.02 -3.71 13.92
C TRP A 29 5.63 -5.11 13.39
N ALA A 30 5.48 -6.10 14.27
CA ALA A 30 5.02 -7.43 13.89
C ALA A 30 3.63 -7.41 13.23
N SER A 31 2.69 -6.61 13.76
CA SER A 31 1.36 -6.40 13.15
C SER A 31 1.48 -5.80 11.75
N LEU A 32 2.29 -4.73 11.61
CA LEU A 32 2.50 -4.06 10.32
C LEU A 32 3.14 -5.01 9.29
N LEU A 33 4.12 -5.83 9.69
CA LEU A 33 4.71 -6.83 8.80
C LEU A 33 3.72 -7.92 8.40
N GLN A 34 2.79 -8.28 9.28
CA GLN A 34 1.74 -9.24 8.97
C GLN A 34 0.74 -8.67 7.96
N GLU A 35 0.29 -7.43 8.17
CA GLU A 35 -0.58 -6.71 7.22
C GLU A 35 0.09 -6.58 5.85
N LEU A 36 1.36 -6.16 5.84
CA LEU A 36 2.15 -6.07 4.59
C LEU A 36 2.28 -7.43 3.89
N ARG A 37 2.43 -8.53 4.64
CA ARG A 37 2.51 -9.87 4.06
C ARG A 37 1.21 -10.27 3.36
N VAL A 38 0.05 -9.85 3.88
CA VAL A 38 -1.25 -10.09 3.21
C VAL A 38 -1.29 -9.37 1.86
N THR A 39 -0.83 -8.12 1.81
CA THR A 39 -0.80 -7.34 0.56
C THR A 39 0.27 -7.81 -0.42
N GLN A 40 1.38 -8.35 0.08
CA GLN A 40 2.55 -8.73 -0.71
C GLN A 40 2.22 -9.73 -1.82
N THR A 41 1.39 -10.73 -1.54
CA THR A 41 0.99 -11.75 -2.52
C THR A 41 0.28 -11.12 -3.73
N GLY A 42 -0.57 -10.13 -3.51
CA GLY A 42 -1.28 -9.43 -4.59
C GLY A 42 -0.33 -8.66 -5.50
N VAL A 43 0.66 -7.98 -4.92
CA VAL A 43 1.67 -7.23 -5.69
C VAL A 43 2.55 -8.17 -6.50
N GLN A 44 2.97 -9.30 -5.92
CA GLN A 44 3.81 -10.28 -6.61
C GLN A 44 3.08 -10.89 -7.81
N LEU A 45 1.80 -11.24 -7.64
CA LEU A 45 0.95 -11.74 -8.70
C LEU A 45 0.81 -10.71 -9.84
N LEU A 46 0.48 -9.46 -9.49
CA LEU A 46 0.35 -8.37 -10.47
C LEU A 46 1.65 -8.13 -11.24
N THR A 47 2.77 -8.00 -10.52
CA THR A 47 4.10 -7.81 -11.11
C THR A 47 4.46 -8.97 -12.03
N GLY A 48 4.21 -10.22 -11.61
CA GLY A 48 4.45 -11.41 -12.42
C GLY A 48 3.63 -11.41 -13.70
N PHE A 49 2.32 -11.13 -13.61
CA PHE A 49 1.47 -11.01 -14.79
C PHE A 49 1.97 -9.94 -15.75
N LEU A 50 2.29 -8.74 -15.24
CA LEU A 50 2.83 -7.65 -16.05
C LEU A 50 4.11 -8.09 -16.78
N LEU A 51 5.07 -8.70 -16.09
CA LEU A 51 6.34 -9.15 -16.69
C LEU A 51 6.17 -10.23 -17.77
N THR A 52 5.07 -10.99 -17.75
CA THR A 52 4.79 -12.02 -18.76
C THR A 52 4.08 -11.49 -20.00
N LEU A 53 3.41 -10.34 -19.92
CA LEU A 53 2.65 -9.75 -21.03
C LEU A 53 3.47 -9.56 -22.32
N PRO A 54 4.73 -9.10 -22.30
CA PRO A 54 5.53 -8.88 -23.52
C PRO A 54 5.75 -10.13 -24.36
N PHE A 55 5.70 -11.30 -23.73
CA PHE A 55 5.92 -12.59 -24.37
C PHE A 55 4.61 -13.19 -24.92
N GLN A 56 3.47 -12.56 -24.69
CA GLN A 56 2.18 -12.98 -25.22
C GLN A 56 2.03 -12.55 -26.69
N GLN A 57 1.46 -13.40 -27.53
CA GLN A 57 1.33 -13.14 -28.97
C GLN A 57 0.58 -11.82 -29.30
N ARG A 58 -0.35 -11.40 -28.44
CA ARG A 58 -1.12 -10.16 -28.61
C ARG A 58 -0.36 -8.89 -28.25
N PHE A 59 0.79 -8.97 -27.59
CA PHE A 59 1.54 -7.78 -27.20
C PHE A 59 2.10 -6.99 -28.39
N GLY A 60 2.43 -7.67 -29.50
CA GLY A 60 2.92 -7.02 -30.72
C GLY A 60 1.91 -6.07 -31.37
N VAL A 61 0.61 -6.27 -31.09
CA VAL A 61 -0.51 -5.46 -31.62
C VAL A 61 -0.73 -4.18 -30.80
N LEU A 62 -0.04 -4.04 -29.65
CA LEU A 62 -0.20 -2.90 -28.77
C LEU A 62 0.39 -1.64 -29.38
N ASP A 63 -0.42 -0.58 -29.42
CA ASP A 63 -0.02 0.74 -29.93
C ASP A 63 1.15 1.32 -29.11
N GLU A 64 1.94 2.20 -29.73
CA GLU A 64 3.15 2.75 -29.12
C GLU A 64 2.85 3.50 -27.81
N ARG A 65 1.73 4.24 -27.77
CA ARG A 65 1.24 4.90 -26.56
C ARG A 65 0.99 3.92 -25.42
N MET A 66 0.37 2.78 -25.72
CA MET A 66 0.06 1.75 -24.72
C MET A 66 1.29 0.99 -24.25
N ARG A 67 2.34 0.89 -25.07
CA ARG A 67 3.64 0.36 -24.62
C ARG A 67 4.28 1.26 -23.56
N ILE A 68 4.18 2.58 -23.70
CA ILE A 68 4.67 3.53 -22.68
C ILE A 68 3.87 3.37 -21.38
N VAL A 69 2.53 3.30 -21.47
CA VAL A 69 1.67 3.05 -20.30
C VAL A 69 2.02 1.72 -19.65
N TYR A 70 2.26 0.67 -20.43
CA TYR A 70 2.71 -0.63 -19.95
C TYR A 70 4.05 -0.54 -19.20
N LEU A 71 5.08 0.09 -19.78
CA LEU A 71 6.38 0.24 -19.12
C LEU A 71 6.29 1.05 -17.82
N ALA A 72 5.50 2.13 -17.81
CA ALA A 72 5.24 2.90 -16.59
C ALA A 72 4.52 2.06 -15.53
N THR A 73 3.55 1.25 -15.94
CA THR A 73 2.79 0.33 -15.05
C THR A 73 3.71 -0.74 -14.45
N VAL A 74 4.57 -1.36 -15.26
CA VAL A 74 5.57 -2.32 -14.81
C VAL A 74 6.54 -1.67 -13.83
N GLY A 75 7.07 -0.50 -14.17
CA GLY A 75 7.98 0.26 -13.31
C GLY A 75 7.36 0.60 -11.96
N ALA A 76 6.09 1.04 -11.96
CA ALA A 76 5.33 1.29 -10.74
C ALA A 76 5.15 0.01 -9.89
N SER A 77 4.80 -1.12 -10.53
CA SER A 77 4.62 -2.42 -9.84
C SER A 77 5.93 -2.95 -9.22
N VAL A 78 7.05 -2.82 -9.93
CA VAL A 78 8.37 -3.20 -9.42
C VAL A 78 8.78 -2.29 -8.27
N ALA A 79 8.62 -0.97 -8.40
CA ALA A 79 8.92 -0.04 -7.33
C ALA A 79 8.05 -0.28 -6.08
N ALA A 80 6.76 -0.56 -6.27
CA ALA A 80 5.86 -0.98 -5.18
C ALA A 80 6.36 -2.24 -4.48
N THR A 81 6.75 -3.26 -5.25
CA THR A 81 7.30 -4.52 -4.73
C THR A 81 8.54 -4.27 -3.86
N VAL A 82 9.49 -3.48 -4.36
CA VAL A 82 10.72 -3.14 -3.63
C VAL A 82 10.40 -2.40 -2.33
N LEU A 83 9.53 -1.39 -2.38
CA LEU A 83 9.16 -0.59 -1.21
C LEU A 83 8.38 -1.39 -0.15
N LEU A 84 7.51 -2.31 -0.55
CA LEU A 84 6.76 -3.17 0.37
C LEU A 84 7.64 -4.24 1.03
N ILE A 85 8.70 -4.69 0.36
CA ILE A 85 9.67 -5.65 0.91
C ILE A 85 10.72 -4.94 1.79
N ALA A 86 11.00 -3.66 1.55
CA ALA A 86 12.03 -2.89 2.24
C ALA A 86 11.98 -2.97 3.79
N PRO A 87 10.82 -2.88 4.47
CA PRO A 87 10.71 -3.03 5.92
C PRO A 87 11.34 -4.32 6.45
N VAL A 88 11.15 -5.45 5.75
CA VAL A 88 11.71 -6.75 6.14
C VAL A 88 13.24 -6.70 6.14
N GLY A 89 13.83 -6.06 5.13
CA GLY A 89 15.28 -5.86 5.03
C GLY A 89 15.81 -4.90 6.09
N MET A 90 15.10 -3.78 6.31
CA MET A 90 15.43 -2.79 7.35
C MET A 90 15.45 -3.42 8.74
N HIS A 91 14.46 -4.24 9.08
CA HIS A 91 14.44 -5.00 10.32
C HIS A 91 15.67 -5.90 10.46
N ARG A 92 15.96 -6.72 9.45
CA ARG A 92 17.12 -7.64 9.49
C ARG A 92 18.46 -6.91 9.65
N LEU A 93 18.61 -5.71 9.07
CA LEU A 93 19.89 -4.99 9.02
C LEU A 93 20.11 -4.03 10.21
N LEU A 94 19.05 -3.40 10.73
CA LEU A 94 19.17 -2.32 11.73
C LEU A 94 18.79 -2.72 13.15
N PHE A 95 18.30 -3.94 13.39
CA PHE A 95 17.93 -4.42 14.75
C PHE A 95 19.06 -4.26 15.77
N ARG A 96 20.33 -4.33 15.34
CA ARG A 96 21.51 -4.20 16.23
C ARG A 96 21.80 -2.76 16.69
N ARG A 97 21.13 -1.73 16.16
CA ARG A 97 21.48 -0.31 16.43
C ARG A 97 20.54 0.42 17.40
N HIS A 98 19.57 -0.24 18.04
CA HIS A 98 18.68 0.35 19.07
C HIS A 98 17.93 1.63 18.65
N ARG A 99 17.81 1.94 17.35
CA ARG A 99 17.08 3.11 16.83
C ARG A 99 15.72 2.73 16.25
N LEU A 100 14.88 2.09 17.06
CA LEU A 100 13.59 1.53 16.66
C LEU A 100 12.63 2.59 16.08
N ALA A 101 12.56 3.80 16.67
CA ALA A 101 11.63 4.84 16.23
C ALA A 101 11.87 5.32 14.78
N VAL A 102 13.14 5.50 14.38
CA VAL A 102 13.50 5.91 13.00
C VAL A 102 13.19 4.79 12.00
N LEU A 103 13.37 3.54 12.42
CA LEU A 103 13.09 2.37 11.60
C LEU A 103 11.60 2.23 11.29
N VAL A 104 10.75 2.39 12.32
CA VAL A 104 9.29 2.35 12.21
C VAL A 104 8.78 3.45 11.28
N ALA A 105 9.27 4.69 11.45
CA ALA A 105 8.88 5.80 10.58
C ALA A 105 9.31 5.60 9.11
N ALA A 106 10.52 5.10 8.87
CA ALA A 106 11.01 4.81 7.53
C ALA A 106 10.21 3.68 6.86
N ALA A 107 9.94 2.59 7.60
CA ALA A 107 9.14 1.48 7.11
C ALA A 107 7.70 1.87 6.79
N HIS A 108 7.09 2.70 7.63
CA HIS A 108 5.75 3.22 7.38
C HIS A 108 5.70 4.06 6.10
N ARG A 109 6.71 4.92 5.86
CA ARG A 109 6.82 5.68 4.60
C ARG A 109 7.01 4.79 3.38
N CYS A 110 7.85 3.75 3.49
CA CYS A 110 8.03 2.76 2.43
C CYS A 110 6.73 2.00 2.14
N ALA A 111 6.04 1.52 3.18
CA ALA A 111 4.76 0.83 3.06
C ALA A 111 3.71 1.71 2.36
N TYR A 112 3.54 2.94 2.83
CA TYR A 112 2.56 3.88 2.27
C TYR A 112 2.86 4.25 0.82
N THR A 113 4.12 4.58 0.52
CA THR A 113 4.55 4.92 -0.85
C THR A 113 4.40 3.71 -1.79
N GLY A 114 4.77 2.52 -1.31
CA GLY A 114 4.60 1.27 -2.04
C GLY A 114 3.15 0.95 -2.34
N LEU A 115 2.24 1.24 -1.40
CA LEU A 115 0.80 1.08 -1.60
C LEU A 115 0.28 2.04 -2.68
N ILE A 116 0.67 3.31 -2.66
CA ILE A 116 0.32 4.27 -3.72
C ILE A 116 0.78 3.78 -5.10
N LEU A 117 2.04 3.34 -5.21
CA LEU A 117 2.61 2.82 -6.45
C LEU A 117 1.88 1.56 -6.95
N LEU A 118 1.50 0.66 -6.04
CA LEU A 118 0.68 -0.51 -6.38
C LEU A 118 -0.63 -0.08 -7.02
N GLY A 119 -1.24 0.99 -6.51
CA GLY A 119 -2.42 1.57 -7.11
C GLY A 119 -2.30 2.10 -8.51
N VAL A 120 -1.25 2.88 -8.72
CA VAL A 120 -0.91 3.38 -10.05
C VAL A 120 -0.74 2.20 -11.00
N ALA A 121 -0.09 1.12 -10.55
CA ALA A 121 0.03 -0.11 -11.32
C ALA A 121 -1.33 -0.80 -11.57
N LEU A 122 -2.24 -0.83 -10.59
CA LEU A 122 -3.59 -1.38 -10.76
C LEU A 122 -4.43 -0.57 -11.75
N VAL A 123 -4.41 0.75 -11.67
CA VAL A 123 -5.09 1.63 -12.63
C VAL A 123 -4.49 1.42 -14.03
N GLY A 124 -3.16 1.39 -14.13
CA GLY A 124 -2.44 1.17 -15.38
C GLY A 124 -2.79 -0.17 -16.03
N VAL A 125 -2.79 -1.27 -15.26
CA VAL A 125 -3.17 -2.59 -15.80
C VAL A 125 -4.63 -2.64 -16.22
N THR A 126 -5.54 -1.98 -15.49
CA THR A 126 -6.95 -1.86 -15.89
C THR A 126 -7.07 -1.16 -17.25
N VAL A 127 -6.39 -0.03 -17.45
CA VAL A 127 -6.40 0.67 -18.74
C VAL A 127 -5.88 -0.23 -19.86
N ILE A 128 -4.74 -0.90 -19.65
CA ILE A 128 -4.13 -1.78 -20.67
C ILE A 128 -5.06 -2.93 -21.04
N VAL A 129 -5.67 -3.59 -20.05
CA VAL A 129 -6.57 -4.73 -20.28
C VAL A 129 -7.82 -4.28 -21.02
N PHE A 130 -8.48 -3.21 -20.58
CA PHE A 130 -9.71 -2.74 -21.21
C PHE A 130 -9.46 -2.17 -22.61
N ASP A 131 -8.34 -1.51 -22.86
CA ASP A 131 -7.96 -1.04 -24.19
C ASP A 131 -7.81 -2.22 -25.16
N SER A 132 -7.14 -3.30 -24.70
CA SER A 132 -6.90 -4.48 -25.52
C SER A 132 -8.16 -5.28 -25.91
N VAL A 133 -9.26 -5.14 -25.14
CA VAL A 133 -10.49 -5.93 -25.34
C VAL A 133 -11.63 -5.10 -25.90
N ALA A 134 -11.79 -3.84 -25.46
CA ALA A 134 -12.96 -3.01 -25.72
C ALA A 134 -12.62 -1.64 -26.35
N GLY A 135 -11.33 -1.35 -26.56
CA GLY A 135 -10.85 -0.10 -27.17
C GLY A 135 -10.70 1.07 -26.19
N GLY A 136 -10.07 2.15 -26.68
CA GLY A 136 -9.58 3.24 -25.84
C GLY A 136 -10.64 4.00 -25.03
N THR A 137 -11.85 4.19 -25.55
CA THR A 137 -12.91 4.90 -24.81
C THR A 137 -13.33 4.13 -23.56
N VAL A 138 -13.50 2.81 -23.67
CA VAL A 138 -13.85 1.95 -22.54
C VAL A 138 -12.68 1.87 -21.55
N ALA A 139 -11.44 1.83 -22.06
CA ALA A 139 -10.24 1.87 -21.23
C ALA A 139 -10.13 3.14 -20.38
N LEU A 140 -10.45 4.30 -20.96
CA LEU A 140 -10.45 5.58 -20.24
C LEU A 140 -11.51 5.62 -19.14
N ILE A 141 -12.71 5.13 -19.41
CA ILE A 141 -13.78 5.05 -18.40
C ILE A 141 -13.37 4.11 -17.27
N ALA A 142 -12.88 2.91 -17.60
CA ALA A 142 -12.43 1.93 -16.61
C ALA A 142 -11.26 2.47 -15.78
N GLY A 143 -10.29 3.13 -16.41
CA GLY A 143 -9.18 3.78 -15.73
C GLY A 143 -9.62 4.92 -14.82
N ALA A 144 -10.56 5.76 -15.25
CA ALA A 144 -11.11 6.83 -14.44
C ALA A 144 -11.87 6.28 -13.22
N VAL A 145 -12.69 5.24 -13.40
CA VAL A 145 -13.40 4.57 -12.30
C VAL A 145 -12.40 3.95 -11.32
N ALA A 146 -11.39 3.22 -11.82
CA ALA A 146 -10.35 2.64 -10.98
C ALA A 146 -9.60 3.72 -10.19
N LEU A 147 -9.23 4.83 -10.84
CA LEU A 147 -8.55 5.96 -10.20
C LEU A 147 -9.42 6.63 -9.14
N VAL A 148 -10.72 6.80 -9.39
CA VAL A 148 -11.66 7.38 -8.42
C VAL A 148 -11.83 6.45 -7.22
N MET A 149 -12.03 5.14 -7.43
CA MET A 149 -12.08 4.18 -6.33
C MET A 149 -10.81 4.24 -5.51
N PHE A 150 -9.67 4.28 -6.18
CA PHE A 150 -8.38 4.37 -5.54
C PHE A 150 -8.22 5.64 -4.69
N ALA A 151 -8.54 6.79 -5.25
CA ALA A 151 -8.50 8.06 -4.55
C ALA A 151 -9.49 8.09 -3.38
N LEU A 152 -10.68 7.52 -3.53
CA LEU A 152 -11.67 7.47 -2.47
C LEU A 152 -11.20 6.59 -1.30
N PHE A 153 -10.80 5.35 -1.59
CA PHE A 153 -10.48 4.36 -0.56
C PHE A 153 -9.11 4.59 0.09
N TRP A 154 -8.11 5.10 -0.62
CA TRP A 154 -6.75 5.30 -0.07
C TRP A 154 -6.33 6.74 0.19
N LEU A 155 -7.00 7.76 -0.36
CA LEU A 155 -6.73 9.15 -0.01
C LEU A 155 -7.86 9.73 0.82
N ALA A 156 -9.12 9.60 0.37
CA ALA A 156 -10.23 10.26 1.04
C ALA A 156 -10.53 9.65 2.41
N VAL A 157 -10.68 8.32 2.53
CA VAL A 157 -10.95 7.65 3.81
C VAL A 157 -9.91 7.99 4.90
N PRO A 158 -8.60 7.83 4.68
CA PRO A 158 -7.62 8.18 5.72
C PRO A 158 -7.55 9.69 6.01
N LEU A 159 -7.81 10.56 5.03
CA LEU A 159 -7.89 12.01 5.27
C LEU A 159 -9.12 12.38 6.10
N PHE A 160 -10.28 11.76 5.84
CA PHE A 160 -11.49 11.97 6.64
C PHE A 160 -11.32 11.47 8.07
N MET A 161 -10.70 10.30 8.26
CA MET A 161 -10.37 9.78 9.59
C MET A 161 -9.35 10.64 10.35
N ARG A 162 -8.45 11.33 9.64
CA ARG A 162 -7.48 12.26 10.23
C ARG A 162 -8.11 13.60 10.63
N THR A 163 -9.23 13.98 10.03
CA THR A 163 -9.89 15.28 10.22
C THR A 163 -11.11 15.18 11.17
N GLY A 164 -11.62 13.96 11.41
CA GLY A 164 -12.55 13.70 12.49
C GLY A 164 -11.85 13.77 13.84
N GLU A 165 -11.62 14.98 14.36
CA GLU A 165 -11.45 15.15 15.81
C GLU A 165 -12.74 14.62 16.47
N VAL A 166 -12.64 13.44 17.08
CA VAL A 166 -13.67 12.94 18.00
C VAL A 166 -13.72 13.94 19.15
N GLN A 167 -14.69 14.84 19.11
CA GLN A 167 -14.94 15.79 20.18
C GLN A 167 -15.41 15.00 21.40
N PRO A 168 -14.66 15.00 22.51
CA PRO A 168 -15.02 14.18 23.67
C PRO A 168 -16.38 14.62 24.23
N PRO A 169 -17.22 13.68 24.70
CA PRO A 169 -18.49 14.02 25.32
C PRO A 169 -18.23 14.96 26.51
N THR A 170 -19.00 16.06 26.55
CA THR A 170 -18.95 17.02 27.65
C THR A 170 -19.53 16.40 28.91
N PRO A 171 -18.93 16.66 30.09
CA PRO A 171 -19.32 16.05 31.36
C PRO A 171 -20.70 16.45 31.86
#